data_AF-A0A378IBM5-F1
#
_entry.id   AF-A0A378IBM5-F1
#
_cell.length_a   1.000
_cell.length_b   1.000
_cell.length_c   1.000
_cell.angle_alpha   90.00
_cell.angle_beta   90.00
_cell.angle_gamma   90.00
#
_symmetry.space_group_name_H-M   'P 1'
#
loop_
_entity.id
_entity.type
_entity.pdbx_description
1 polymer ?
#
loop_
_entity_poly.entity_id
_entity_poly.type
_entity_poly.pdbx_seq_one_letter_code
_entity_poly.pdbx_strand_id
1 'polypeptide(L)'
;MFHDQKVTIYKGIIQYLLDSTNYSLQRIANLSNCSVAHLRLIYEHERLPKERKVELDLLKLFIIVIDMEFKGEWKARLQLK
;
A
#
# COMPACT_ATOMS: atom_id res chain seq x y z
N MET A 1 -9.91 17.68 9.13
CA MET A 1 -9.16 17.04 10.23
C MET A 1 -9.12 15.51 10.11
N PHE A 2 -10.25 14.77 10.22
CA PHE A 2 -10.22 13.29 10.06
C PHE A 2 -9.86 12.82 8.65
N HIS A 3 -10.31 13.51 7.59
CA HIS A 3 -9.97 13.14 6.21
C HIS A 3 -8.49 13.33 5.91
N ASP A 4 -7.90 14.44 6.36
CA ASP A 4 -6.49 14.76 6.11
C ASP A 4 -5.55 13.78 6.84
N GLN A 5 -5.90 13.39 8.07
CA GLN A 5 -5.20 12.34 8.81
C GLN A 5 -5.28 10.99 8.10
N LYS A 6 -6.47 10.65 7.58
CA LYS A 6 -6.69 9.38 6.88
C LYS A 6 -5.89 9.27 5.58
N VAL A 7 -5.86 10.34 4.78
CA VAL A 7 -4.99 10.45 3.59
C VAL A 7 -3.53 10.24 3.98
N THR A 8 -3.07 10.92 5.03
CA THR A 8 -1.69 10.83 5.51
C THR A 8 -1.32 9.40 5.88
N ILE A 9 -2.22 8.67 6.57
CA ILE A 9 -2.03 7.26 6.92
C ILE A 9 -1.87 6.40 5.66
N TYR A 10 -2.78 6.53 4.68
CA TYR A 10 -2.69 5.71 3.46
C TYR A 10 -1.49 6.06 2.60
N LYS A 11 -1.09 7.33 2.54
CA LYS A 11 0.16 7.74 1.89
C LYS A 11 1.36 7.08 2.57
N GLY A 12 1.39 7.07 3.91
CA GLY A 12 2.41 6.37 4.68
C GLY A 12 2.45 4.86 4.43
N ILE A 13 1.28 4.22 4.30
CA ILE A 13 1.19 2.79 3.93
C ILE A 13 1.76 2.55 2.53
N ILE A 14 1.39 3.36 1.55
CA ILE A 14 1.91 3.23 0.18
C ILE A 14 3.43 3.42 0.17
N GLN A 15 3.94 4.45 0.87
CA GLN A 15 5.37 4.71 1.00
C GLN A 15 6.10 3.50 1.60
N TYR A 16 5.61 2.99 2.74
CA TYR A 16 6.19 1.82 3.38
C TYR A 16 6.20 0.60 2.45
N LEU A 17 5.12 0.35 1.73
CA LEU A 17 5.06 -0.76 0.77
C LEU A 17 6.06 -0.56 -0.37
N LEU A 18 6.24 0.64 -0.89
CA LEU A 18 7.27 0.92 -1.91
C LEU A 18 8.67 0.60 -1.37
N ASP A 19 8.98 1.08 -0.16
CA ASP A 19 10.31 1.00 0.43
C ASP A 19 10.66 -0.40 0.95
N SER A 20 9.71 -1.08 1.61
CA SER A 20 9.96 -2.39 2.24
C SER A 20 9.91 -3.55 1.24
N THR A 21 9.19 -3.38 0.13
CA THR A 21 8.97 -4.47 -0.83
C THR A 21 9.70 -4.34 -2.16
N ASN A 22 10.24 -3.16 -2.47
CA ASN A 22 10.73 -2.80 -3.81
C ASN A 22 9.66 -2.99 -4.92
N TYR A 23 8.38 -3.01 -4.57
CA TYR A 23 7.31 -3.04 -5.54
C TYR A 23 7.14 -1.66 -6.17
N SER A 24 6.84 -1.65 -7.47
CA SER A 24 6.37 -0.42 -8.10
C SER A 24 4.95 -0.09 -7.63
N LEU A 25 4.56 1.19 -7.71
CA LEU A 25 3.19 1.61 -7.41
C LEU A 25 2.14 0.83 -8.21
N GLN A 26 2.46 0.47 -9.46
CA GLN A 26 1.61 -0.39 -10.30
C GLN A 26 1.49 -1.81 -9.74
N ARG A 27 2.59 -2.39 -9.24
CA ARG A 27 2.55 -3.73 -8.63
C ARG A 27 1.71 -3.72 -7.36
N ILE A 28 1.84 -2.69 -6.53
CA ILE A 28 1.00 -2.51 -5.33
C ILE A 28 -0.48 -2.44 -5.74
N ALA A 29 -0.82 -1.61 -6.73
CA ALA A 29 -2.20 -1.47 -7.22
C ALA A 29 -2.80 -2.81 -7.67
N ASN A 30 -2.03 -3.59 -8.43
CA ASN A 30 -2.45 -4.91 -8.89
C ASN A 30 -2.68 -5.87 -7.72
N LEU A 31 -1.81 -5.87 -6.70
CA LEU A 31 -1.93 -6.73 -5.52
C LEU A 31 -3.07 -6.31 -4.60
N SER A 32 -3.36 -5.01 -4.51
CA SER A 32 -4.51 -4.46 -3.78
C SER A 32 -5.79 -4.38 -4.63
N ASN A 33 -5.86 -5.07 -5.77
CA ASN A 33 -7.03 -5.12 -6.65
C ASN A 33 -7.66 -3.73 -6.95
N CYS A 34 -6.81 -2.72 -7.13
CA CYS A 34 -7.24 -1.36 -7.38
C CYS A 34 -6.48 -0.77 -8.59
N SER A 35 -7.00 0.33 -9.14
CA SER A 35 -6.31 1.01 -10.23
C SER A 35 -5.08 1.75 -9.70
N VAL A 36 -4.01 1.81 -10.50
CA VAL A 36 -2.84 2.63 -10.15
C VAL A 36 -3.20 4.11 -10.02
N ALA A 37 -4.23 4.57 -10.73
CA ALA A 37 -4.74 5.93 -10.62
C ALA A 37 -5.28 6.23 -9.21
N HIS A 38 -5.93 5.27 -8.55
CA HIS A 38 -6.39 5.44 -7.17
C HIS A 38 -5.22 5.58 -6.20
N LEU A 39 -4.14 4.80 -6.37
CA LEU A 39 -2.96 4.94 -5.53
C LEU A 39 -2.23 6.26 -5.79
N ARG A 40 -2.14 6.72 -7.05
CA ARG A 40 -1.59 8.04 -7.37
C ARG A 40 -2.39 9.17 -6.74
N LEU A 41 -3.72 9.10 -6.73
CA LEU A 41 -4.55 10.09 -6.05
C LEU A 41 -4.19 10.22 -4.57
N ILE A 42 -3.95 9.11 -3.88
CA ILE A 42 -3.56 9.11 -2.46
C ILE A 42 -2.13 9.62 -2.30
N TYR A 43 -1.20 9.05 -3.06
CA TYR A 43 0.24 9.21 -2.84
C TYR A 43 0.78 10.56 -3.36
N GLU A 44 0.36 10.97 -4.55
CA GLU A 44 0.86 12.17 -5.25
C GLU A 44 -0.04 13.38 -5.02
N HIS A 45 -1.36 13.17 -4.89
CA HIS A 45 -2.34 14.26 -4.82
C HIS A 45 -3.01 14.42 -3.46
N GLU A 46 -2.66 13.57 -2.48
CA GLU A 46 -3.20 13.62 -1.12
C GLU A 46 -4.74 13.63 -1.09
N ARG A 47 -5.35 12.82 -1.96
CA ARG A 47 -6.80 12.68 -2.10
C ARG A 47 -7.23 11.22 -2.01
N LEU A 48 -8.34 11.00 -1.34
CA LEU A 48 -8.95 9.66 -1.29
C LEU A 48 -9.76 9.38 -2.56
N PRO A 49 -9.70 8.15 -3.08
CA PRO A 49 -10.67 7.66 -4.05
C PRO A 49 -12.08 7.74 -3.46
N LYS A 50 -13.10 7.90 -4.31
CA LYS A 50 -14.50 7.89 -3.84
C LYS A 50 -14.92 6.48 -3.40
N GLU A 51 -14.25 5.48 -3.95
CA GLU A 51 -14.49 4.06 -3.74
C GLU A 51 -13.82 3.59 -2.44
N ARG A 52 -14.59 3.49 -1.36
CA ARG A 52 -14.11 2.97 -0.06
C ARG A 52 -13.44 1.59 -0.15
N LYS A 53 -13.80 0.78 -1.15
CA LYS A 53 -13.19 -0.52 -1.39
C LYS A 53 -11.67 -0.43 -1.58
N VAL A 54 -11.18 0.63 -2.20
CA VAL A 54 -9.74 0.82 -2.45
C VAL A 54 -8.97 0.92 -1.14
N GLU A 55 -9.51 1.64 -0.16
CA GLU A 55 -8.89 1.79 1.15
C GLU A 55 -8.79 0.44 1.88
N LEU A 56 -9.86 -0.36 1.82
CA LEU A 56 -9.90 -1.69 2.45
C LEU A 56 -8.91 -2.64 1.79
N ASP A 57 -8.83 -2.64 0.46
CA ASP A 57 -7.94 -3.56 -0.25
C ASP A 57 -6.46 -3.14 -0.09
N LEU A 58 -6.16 -1.83 0.03
CA LEU A 58 -4.84 -1.33 0.42
C LEU A 58 -4.46 -1.77 1.84
N LEU A 59 -5.38 -1.65 2.81
CA LEU A 59 -5.15 -2.08 4.19
C LEU A 59 -4.90 -3.59 4.29
N LYS A 60 -5.64 -4.41 3.54
CA LYS A 60 -5.41 -5.87 3.49
C LYS A 60 -4.01 -6.20 2.99
N LEU A 61 -3.57 -5.56 1.90
CA LEU A 61 -2.22 -5.77 1.38
C LEU A 61 -1.16 -5.38 2.42
N PHE A 62 -1.33 -4.24 3.08
CA PHE A 62 -0.44 -3.81 4.15
C PHE A 62 -0.33 -4.82 5.28
N ILE A 63 -1.47 -5.33 5.79
CA ILE A 63 -1.49 -6.34 6.85
C ILE A 63 -0.78 -7.63 6.40
N ILE A 64 -0.99 -8.06 5.16
CA ILE A 64 -0.32 -9.25 4.62
C ILE A 64 1.20 -9.07 4.58
N VAL A 65 1.69 -7.91 4.13
CA VAL A 65 3.14 -7.63 4.08
C VAL A 65 3.72 -7.61 5.50
N ILE A 66 3.06 -6.95 6.44
CA ILE A 66 3.48 -6.92 7.86
C ILE A 66 3.51 -8.32 8.47
N ASP A 67 2.50 -9.15 8.21
CA ASP A 67 2.44 -10.54 8.69
C ASP A 67 3.59 -11.37 8.12
N MET A 68 3.90 -11.23 6.82
CA MET A 68 5.04 -11.89 6.19
C MET A 68 6.39 -11.42 6.74
N GLU A 69 6.52 -10.13 7.06
CA GLU A 69 7.72 -9.58 7.70
C GLU A 69 7.90 -10.13 9.11
N PHE A 70 6.82 -10.17 9.91
CA PHE A 70 6.85 -10.68 11.27
C PHE A 70 7.18 -12.17 11.33
N LYS A 71 6.69 -12.95 10.38
CA LYS A 71 7.02 -14.39 10.24
C LYS A 71 8.43 -14.65 9.71
N GLY A 72 9.18 -13.62 9.35
CA GLY A 72 10.52 -13.74 8.74
C GLY A 72 10.51 -14.23 7.29
N GLU A 73 9.33 -14.49 6.72
CA GLU A 73 9.14 -14.98 5.35
C GLU A 73 9.51 -13.93 4.30
N TRP A 74 9.40 -12.64 4.66
CA TRP A 74 9.70 -11.54 3.74
C TRP A 74 11.18 -11.44 3.36
N LYS A 75 12.07 -11.47 4.37
CA LYS A 75 13.53 -11.41 4.15
C LYS A 75 14.04 -12.61 3.37
N ALA A 76 13.46 -13.80 3.61
CA ALA A 76 13.77 -15.01 2.87
C ALA A 76 13.45 -14.87 1.36
N ARG A 77 12.37 -14.14 1.00
CA ARG A 77 12.01 -13.90 -0.42
C ARG A 77 12.88 -12.85 -1.10
N LEU A 78 13.35 -11.83 -0.38
CA LEU A 78 14.21 -10.79 -0.95
C LEU A 78 15.65 -11.28 -1.22
N GLN A 79 16.13 -12.27 -0.46
CA GLN A 79 17.47 -12.87 -0.64
C GLN A 79 17.56 -13.90 -1.78
N LEU A 80 16.43 -14.24 -2.42
CA LEU A 80 16.35 -15.21 -3.52
C LEU A 80 16.36 -14.55 -4.92
N LYS A 81 16.71 -13.28 -5.01
CA LYS A 81 16.94 -12.54 -6.26
C LYS A 81 18.43 -12.35 -6.50
#